data_AF-A0A9K3D7Y9-F1
#
_entry.id   AF-A0A9K3D7Y9-F1
#
_cell.length_a   1.000
_cell.length_b   1.000
_cell.length_c   1.000
_cell.angle_alpha   90.00
_cell.angle_beta   90.00
_cell.angle_gamma   90.00
#
_symmetry.space_group_name_H-M   'P 1'
#
loop_
_entity.id
_entity.type
_entity.pdbx_description
1 polymer ?
#
loop_
_entity_poly.entity_id
_entity_poly.type
_entity_poly.pdbx_seq_one_letter_code
_entity_poly.pdbx_strand_id
1 'polypeptide(L)' 'MIYFLFTTAQCNLTCMYCGGTPEDLCMPVKPTYHVSNLETFIAEDPEPYFVFYGGEPLMNLAYCMSVMDHFGD' A
#
# COMPACT_ATOMS: atom_id res chain seq x y z
N MET A 1 -13.10 -7.31 -5.12
CA MET A 1 -12.57 -6.13 -5.88
C MET A 1 -11.03 -6.14 -5.83
N ILE A 2 -10.34 -5.34 -6.65
CA ILE A 2 -8.88 -5.17 -6.55
C ILE A 2 -8.58 -3.84 -5.83
N TYR A 3 -7.86 -3.91 -4.72
CA TYR A 3 -7.44 -2.76 -3.92
C TYR A 3 -5.93 -2.55 -4.03
N PHE A 4 -5.53 -1.41 -4.60
CA PHE A 4 -4.14 -0.99 -4.63
C PHE A 4 -3.78 -0.32 -3.29
N LEU A 5 -3.04 -1.05 -2.46
CA LEU A 5 -2.58 -0.55 -1.17
C LEU A 5 -1.24 0.14 -1.35
N PHE A 6 -1.24 1.46 -1.25
CA PHE A 6 -0.02 2.25 -1.29
C PHE A 6 0.76 2.09 0.01
N THR A 7 1.82 1.29 -0.04
CA THR A 7 2.62 0.87 1.13
C THR A 7 3.66 1.92 1.53
N THR A 8 4.22 2.64 0.56
CA THR A 8 5.17 3.73 0.77
C THR A 8 5.37 4.54 -0.51
N ALA A 9 5.70 5.83 -0.36
CA ALA A 9 6.19 6.65 -1.47
C ALA A 9 7.70 6.48 -1.72
N GLN A 10 8.44 5.84 -0.80
CA GLN A 10 9.89 5.66 -0.94
C GLN A 10 10.21 4.55 -1.94
N CYS A 11 11.29 4.75 -2.69
CA CYS A 11 11.83 3.76 -3.62
C CYS A 11 13.36 3.77 -3.53
N ASN A 12 13.97 2.58 -3.55
CA ASN A 12 15.42 2.41 -3.57
C ASN A 12 15.99 2.23 -4.99
N LEU A 13 15.15 2.38 -6.02
CA LEU A 13 15.52 2.35 -7.43
C LEU A 13 15.39 3.74 -8.06
N THR A 14 16.09 3.96 -9.17
CA THR A 14 16.10 5.21 -9.93
C THR A 14 15.78 4.94 -11.41
N CYS A 15 14.61 4.35 -11.66
CA CYS A 15 14.21 3.92 -12.99
C CYS A 15 14.03 5.11 -13.94
N MET A 16 14.67 5.07 -15.12
CA MET A 16 14.60 6.17 -16.10
C MET A 16 13.19 6.48 -16.63
N TYR A 17 12.28 5.50 -16.54
CA TYR A 17 10.89 5.63 -16.99
C TYR A 17 9.91 5.96 -15.87
N CYS A 18 10.37 5.96 -14.60
CA CYS A 18 9.49 6.20 -13.47
C CYS A 18 9.44 7.71 -13.20
N GLY A 19 8.24 8.29 -13.17
CA GLY A 19 8.03 9.69 -12.79
C GLY A 19 8.28 9.99 -11.31
N GLY A 20 8.68 8.97 -10.52
CA GLY A 20 8.83 9.06 -9.08
C GLY A 20 7.51 9.33 -8.36
N THR A 21 7.60 9.73 -7.09
CA THR A 21 6.49 10.39 -6.41
C THR A 21 6.62 11.89 -6.71
N PRO A 22 5.69 12.49 -7.48
CA PRO A 22 5.76 13.91 -7.78
C PRO A 22 5.67 14.73 -6.49
N GLU A 23 6.50 15.77 -6.36
CA GLU A 23 6.56 16.63 -5.16
C GLU A 23 5.20 17.28 -4.85
N ASP A 24 4.39 17.53 -5.89
CA ASP A 24 3.05 18.10 -5.83
C ASP A 24 1.95 17.10 -5.45
N LEU A 25 2.21 15.80 -5.57
CA LEU A 25 1.22 14.76 -5.25
C LEU A 25 1.05 14.56 -3.73
N CYS A 26 1.96 15.10 -2.90
CA CYS A 26 1.94 15.02 -1.44
C CYS A 26 1.65 13.61 -0.90
N MET A 27 2.09 12.56 -1.61
CA MET A 27 1.84 11.20 -1.20
C MET A 27 2.60 10.92 0.11
N PRO A 28 1.92 10.43 1.16
CA PRO A 28 2.58 10.20 2.43
C PRO A 28 3.60 9.06 2.30
N VAL A 29 4.72 9.20 3.02
CA VAL A 29 5.80 8.21 3.03
C VAL A 29 5.33 6.83 3.48
N LYS A 30 4.30 6.75 4.32
CA LYS A 30 3.64 5.51 4.78
C LYS A 30 2.13 5.74 4.85
N PRO A 31 1.31 4.66 4.84
CA PRO A 31 -0.11 4.73 5.13
C PRO A 31 -0.40 5.56 6.39
N THR A 32 -1.41 6.42 6.31
CA THR A 32 -1.85 7.30 7.40
C THR A 32 -3.04 6.72 8.17
N TYR A 33 -3.35 5.44 7.96
CA TYR A 33 -4.44 4.71 8.57
C TYR A 33 -3.95 3.42 9.20
N HIS A 34 -4.71 2.91 10.17
CA HIS A 34 -4.50 1.58 10.75
C HIS A 34 -5.17 0.51 9.89
N VAL A 35 -4.59 -0.68 9.81
CA VAL A 35 -5.14 -1.81 9.02
C VAL A 35 -6.59 -2.15 9.41
N SER A 36 -6.98 -1.97 10.67
CA SER A 36 -8.38 -2.12 11.12
C SER A 36 -9.36 -1.18 10.40
N ASN A 37 -8.91 0.00 9.99
CA ASN A 37 -9.75 0.93 9.23
C ASN A 37 -9.95 0.44 7.80
N LEU A 38 -8.99 -0.31 7.25
CA LEU A 38 -9.12 -0.96 5.94
C LEU A 38 -10.18 -2.05 5.98
N GLU A 39 -10.21 -2.87 7.04
CA GLU A 39 -11.21 -3.92 7.25
C GLU A 39 -12.63 -3.33 7.24
N THR A 40 -12.84 -2.22 7.95
CA THR A 40 -14.12 -1.52 7.95
C THR A 40 -14.47 -0.96 6.56
N PHE A 41 -13.47 -0.43 5.84
CA PHE A 41 -13.67 0.17 4.52
C PHE A 41 -14.10 -0.84 3.44
N ILE A 42 -13.61 -2.08 3.52
CA ILE A 42 -13.89 -3.14 2.52
C ILE A 42 -14.90 -4.18 3.01
N ALA A 43 -15.59 -3.95 4.13
CA ALA A 43 -16.44 -4.95 4.78
C ALA A 43 -17.54 -5.55 3.89
N GLU A 44 -17.93 -4.86 2.81
CA GLU A 44 -18.94 -5.33 1.85
C GLU A 44 -18.36 -6.22 0.73
N ASP A 45 -17.03 -6.35 0.65
CA ASP A 45 -16.34 -7.19 -0.33
C ASP A 45 -15.83 -8.47 0.33
N PRO A 46 -16.52 -9.62 0.15
CA PRO A 46 -16.17 -10.87 0.83
C PRO A 46 -14.88 -11.51 0.31
N GLU A 47 -14.40 -11.10 -0.86
CA GLU A 47 -13.19 -11.65 -1.50
C GLU A 47 -12.30 -10.51 -2.05
N PRO A 48 -11.65 -9.73 -1.17
CA PRO A 48 -10.80 -8.64 -1.58
C PRO A 48 -9.46 -9.16 -2.12
N TYR A 49 -8.99 -8.59 -3.23
CA TYR A 49 -7.66 -8.85 -3.78
C TYR A 49 -6.78 -7.63 -3.54
N PHE A 50 -5.69 -7.80 -2.81
CA PHE A 50 -4.76 -6.71 -2.51
C PHE A 50 -3.56 -6.70 -3.45
N VAL A 51 -3.24 -5.52 -3.95
CA VAL A 51 -1.99 -5.25 -4.68
C VAL A 51 -1.18 -4.26 -3.86
N PHE A 52 -0.05 -4.70 -3.33
CA PHE A 52 0.90 -3.80 -2.67
C PHE A 52 1.58 -2.92 -3.71
N TYR A 53 1.39 -1.62 -3.59
CA TYR A 53 1.79 -0.62 -4.57
C TYR A 53 2.49 0.58 -3.90
N GLY A 54 2.99 1.52 -4.71
CA GLY A 54 3.72 2.71 -4.25
C GLY A 54 5.06 2.86 -4.96
N GLY A 55 6.09 3.28 -4.22
CA GLY A 55 7.48 3.28 -4.67
C GLY A 55 8.04 1.86 -4.77
N GLU A 56 8.87 1.47 -3.81
CA GLU A 56 9.29 0.07 -3.61
C GLU A 56 8.50 -0.53 -2.43
N PRO A 57 7.49 -1.38 -2.67
CA PRO A 57 6.58 -1.80 -1.61
C PRO A 57 7.25 -2.51 -0.42
N LEU A 58 8.33 -3.26 -0.68
CA LEU A 58 9.02 -4.01 0.36
C LEU A 58 9.85 -3.13 1.30
N MET A 59 10.04 -1.83 0.98
CA MET A 59 10.60 -0.85 1.91
C MET A 59 9.69 -0.59 3.12
N ASN A 60 8.42 -1.02 3.08
CA ASN A 60 7.51 -1.02 4.22
C ASN A 60 6.96 -2.43 4.51
N LEU A 61 7.86 -3.42 4.56
CA LEU A 61 7.53 -4.83 4.79
C LEU A 61 6.58 -5.06 5.97
N ALA A 62 6.79 -4.35 7.09
CA ALA A 62 5.96 -4.49 8.28
C ALA A 62 4.47 -4.18 8.01
N TYR A 63 4.19 -3.20 7.15
CA TYR A 63 2.81 -2.90 6.74
C TYR A 63 2.24 -4.01 5.87
N CYS A 64 2.98 -4.49 4.87
CA CYS A 64 2.55 -5.60 4.01
C CYS A 64 2.23 -6.85 4.84
N MET A 65 3.10 -7.19 5.79
CA MET A 65 2.87 -8.29 6.74
C MET A 65 1.62 -8.04 7.57
N SER A 66 1.45 -6.85 8.14
CA SER A 66 0.24 -6.55 8.94
C SER A 66 -1.07 -6.70 8.16
N VAL A 67 -1.07 -6.39 6.85
CA VAL A 67 -2.23 -6.63 5.97
C VAL A 67 -2.40 -8.13 5.72
N MET A 68 -1.34 -8.85 5.36
CA MET A 68 -1.41 -10.30 5.15
C MET A 68 -1.83 -11.05 6.43
N ASP A 69 -1.38 -10.63 7.61
CA ASP A 69 -1.75 -11.24 8.89
C ASP A 69 -3.21 -10.94 9.29
N HIS A 70 -3.80 -9.84 8.80
CA HIS A 70 -5.21 -9.50 9.06
C HIS A 70 -6.19 -10.14 8.07
N PHE A 71 -5.77 -10.36 6.83
CA PHE A 71 -6.66 -10.79 5.73
C PHE A 71 -6.25 -12.09 5.05
N GLY A 72 -5.11 -12.69 5.42
CA GLY A 72 -4.70 -14.01 4.98
C GLY A 72 -5.35 -15.07 5.85
N ASP A 73 -5.90 -16.11 5.22
CA ASP A 73 -6.49 -17.28 5.88
C ASP A 73 -5.53 -17.99 6.86
#